data_AF-A0A6P7YS39-F1
#
_entry.id   AF-A0A6P7YS39-F1
#
_cell.length_a   1.000
_cell.length_b   1.000
_cell.length_c   1.000
_cell.angle_alpha   90.00
_cell.angle_beta   90.00
_cell.angle_gamma   90.00
#
_symmetry.space_group_name_H-M   'P 1'
#
loop_
_entity.id
_entity.type
_entity.pdbx_description
1 polymer ?
#
loop_
_entity_poly.entity_id
_entity_poly.type
_entity_poly.pdbx_seq_one_letter_code
_entity_poly.pdbx_strand_id
1 'polypeptide(L)'
;MEVSASGFRFRSPPLKMLAGMLKGCSCRASAEGAAGPPSFWLDRVGRGAVEVTVVWMQGTVLEVRPERGTTVRLQDDTGLYTVSGLDTVPQGTPCVIPGKYVMVMGIVQSCSPEPVLRAVKMTDLTCNPLHKRMWELEVKDLHNYVP
;
A
#
# COMPACT_ATOMS: atom_id res chain seq x y z
N MET A 1 -13.27 -9.04 15.38
CA MET A 1 -14.38 -8.34 14.69
C MET A 1 -13.99 -8.29 13.22
N GLU A 2 -14.58 -9.16 12.41
CA GLU A 2 -14.22 -9.35 11.00
C GLU A 2 -14.86 -8.27 10.13
N VAL A 3 -14.07 -7.67 9.24
CA VAL A 3 -14.58 -6.76 8.20
C VAL A 3 -14.37 -7.47 6.87
N SER A 4 -15.45 -8.03 6.32
CA SER A 4 -15.47 -8.68 5.01
C SER A 4 -15.82 -7.64 3.94
N ALA A 5 -14.86 -7.31 3.09
CA ALA A 5 -15.11 -6.72 1.79
C ALA A 5 -14.61 -7.73 0.74
N SER A 6 -15.54 -8.42 0.08
CA SER A 6 -15.32 -9.26 -1.12
C SER A 6 -14.14 -10.25 -1.03
N GLY A 7 -14.38 -11.44 -0.49
CA GLY A 7 -13.61 -12.66 -0.76
C GLY A 7 -12.14 -12.75 -0.29
N PHE A 8 -11.52 -11.64 0.12
CA PHE A 8 -10.16 -11.62 0.62
C PHE A 8 -10.14 -11.67 2.15
N ARG A 9 -9.61 -12.77 2.72
CA ARG A 9 -9.25 -12.83 4.13
C ARG A 9 -7.86 -12.24 4.33
N PHE A 10 -7.82 -11.00 4.80
CA PHE A 10 -6.58 -10.36 5.18
C PHE A 10 -6.18 -10.79 6.61
N ARG A 11 -4.88 -11.04 6.82
CA ARG A 11 -4.35 -11.42 8.14
C ARG A 11 -4.23 -10.22 9.08
N SER A 12 -4.18 -9.01 8.53
CA SER A 12 -4.16 -7.75 9.27
C SER A 12 -5.02 -6.68 8.56
N PRO A 13 -5.55 -5.68 9.31
CA PRO A 13 -6.24 -4.55 8.69
C PRO A 13 -5.28 -3.75 7.79
N PRO A 14 -5.80 -2.97 6.81
CA PRO A 14 -4.98 -2.10 5.97
C PRO A 14 -4.25 -1.07 6.83
N LEU A 15 -2.93 -1.20 6.93
CA LEU A 15 -2.10 -0.28 7.71
C LEU A 15 -1.79 0.96 6.86
N LYS A 16 -2.06 2.17 7.38
CA LYS A 16 -1.65 3.41 6.70
C LYS A 16 -0.13 3.49 6.70
N MET A 17 0.47 3.66 5.52
CA MET A 17 1.93 3.66 5.37
C MET A 17 2.41 4.66 4.33
N LEU A 18 3.65 5.12 4.52
CA LEU A 18 4.44 5.85 3.53
C LEU A 18 5.40 4.88 2.81
N ALA A 19 5.78 5.19 1.58
CA ALA A 19 6.66 4.38 0.76
C ALA A 19 8.02 4.12 1.42
N GLY A 20 8.59 5.12 2.07
CA GLY A 20 9.84 5.02 2.81
C GLY A 20 9.74 4.05 4.00
N MET A 21 8.59 4.00 4.67
CA MET A 21 8.36 3.04 5.76
C MET A 21 8.28 1.61 5.21
N LEU A 22 7.50 1.41 4.14
CA LEU A 22 7.34 0.10 3.54
C LEU A 22 8.66 -0.41 2.96
N LYS A 23 9.46 0.47 2.37
CA LYS A 23 10.82 0.16 1.89
C LYS A 23 11.75 -0.33 2.99
N GLY A 24 11.56 0.15 4.22
CA GLY A 24 12.32 -0.26 5.40
C GLY A 24 11.85 -1.56 6.05
N CYS A 25 10.71 -2.13 5.62
CA CYS A 25 10.22 -3.39 6.18
C CYS A 25 11.17 -4.55 5.92
N SER A 26 11.31 -5.44 6.90
CA SER A 26 12.03 -6.70 6.75
C SER A 26 11.15 -7.74 6.04
N CYS A 27 11.72 -8.43 5.05
CA CYS A 27 11.08 -9.57 4.39
C CYS A 27 11.56 -10.85 5.07
N ARG A 28 10.62 -11.64 5.59
CA ARG A 28 10.91 -12.95 6.19
C ARG A 28 10.34 -14.02 5.28
N ALA A 29 11.24 -14.82 4.70
CA ALA A 29 10.87 -15.98 3.93
C ALA A 29 10.08 -16.97 4.81
N SER A 30 9.18 -17.72 4.18
CA SER A 30 8.58 -18.87 4.83
C SER A 30 9.69 -19.86 5.21
N ALA A 31 9.57 -20.53 6.36
CA ALA A 31 10.55 -21.54 6.77
C ALA A 31 10.76 -22.59 5.66
N GLU A 32 11.97 -23.12 5.51
CA GLU A 32 12.26 -24.16 4.52
C GLU A 32 11.26 -25.33 4.68
N GLY A 33 10.51 -25.63 3.61
CA GLY A 33 9.47 -26.66 3.59
C GLY A 33 8.04 -26.17 3.92
N ALA A 34 7.86 -24.94 4.40
CA ALA A 34 6.54 -24.35 4.60
C ALA A 34 6.07 -23.63 3.33
N ALA A 35 5.06 -24.18 2.65
CA ALA A 35 4.41 -23.53 1.53
C ALA A 35 3.63 -22.29 2.02
N GLY A 36 4.14 -21.09 1.73
CA GLY A 36 3.48 -19.84 2.11
C GLY A 36 4.08 -18.62 1.43
N PRO A 37 3.29 -17.56 1.21
CA PRO A 37 3.82 -16.29 0.73
C PRO A 37 4.79 -15.69 1.76
N PRO A 38 5.76 -14.86 1.32
CA PRO A 38 6.63 -14.13 2.25
C PRO A 38 5.81 -13.25 3.19
N SER A 39 6.35 -13.03 4.40
CA SER A 39 5.79 -12.08 5.37
C SER A 39 6.65 -10.84 5.45
N PHE A 40 6.01 -9.67 5.58
CA PHE A 40 6.70 -8.39 5.68
C PHE A 40 6.46 -7.80 7.06
N TRP A 41 7.50 -7.25 7.68
CA TRP A 41 7.45 -6.78 9.05
C TRP A 41 8.00 -5.37 9.16
N LEU A 42 7.23 -4.49 9.80
CA LEU A 42 7.67 -3.14 10.16
C LEU A 42 8.24 -3.18 11.57
N ASP A 43 9.54 -2.97 11.70
CA ASP A 43 10.20 -2.81 12.99
C ASP A 43 9.96 -1.40 13.53
N ARG A 44 9.44 -1.30 14.76
CA ARG A 44 9.12 -0.02 15.40
C ARG A 44 9.94 0.14 16.66
N VAL A 45 10.65 1.26 16.76
CA VAL A 45 11.53 1.58 17.89
C VAL A 45 10.72 1.56 19.19
N GLY A 46 11.11 0.68 20.12
CA GLY A 46 10.48 0.55 21.44
C GLY A 46 9.06 -0.05 21.45
N ARG A 47 8.52 -0.51 20.32
CA ARG A 47 7.13 -1.02 20.19
C ARG A 47 7.00 -2.39 19.53
N GLY A 48 8.11 -3.07 19.26
CA GLY A 48 8.10 -4.38 18.59
C GLY A 48 7.68 -4.32 17.11
N ALA A 49 7.78 -5.45 16.44
CA ALA A 49 7.51 -5.57 15.00
C ALA A 49 6.03 -5.88 14.71
N VAL A 50 5.50 -5.32 13.63
CA VAL A 50 4.12 -5.57 13.16
C VAL A 50 4.14 -6.20 11.77
N GLU A 51 3.36 -7.26 11.58
CA GLU A 51 3.19 -7.88 10.26
C GLU A 51 2.34 -6.99 9.33
N VAL A 52 2.90 -6.66 8.18
CA VAL A 52 2.30 -5.81 7.15
C VAL A 52 1.89 -6.68 5.97
N THR A 53 0.59 -6.97 5.85
CA THR A 53 0.05 -7.76 4.72
C THR A 53 -0.71 -6.88 3.73
N VAL A 54 -1.49 -5.95 4.25
CA VAL A 54 -2.30 -5.00 3.49
C VAL A 54 -1.96 -3.60 3.95
N VAL A 55 -1.84 -2.69 2.99
CA VAL A 55 -1.54 -1.29 3.25
C VAL A 55 -2.60 -0.38 2.66
N TRP A 56 -2.76 0.77 3.31
CA TRP A 56 -3.40 1.95 2.75
C TRP A 56 -2.29 2.96 2.46
N MET A 57 -2.12 3.31 1.20
CA MET A 57 -1.14 4.29 0.75
C MET A 57 -1.81 5.40 -0.06
N GLN A 58 -1.20 6.58 -0.11
CA GLN A 58 -1.65 7.67 -0.96
C GLN A 58 -0.45 8.27 -1.69
N GLY A 59 -0.66 8.73 -2.92
CA GLY A 59 0.43 9.26 -3.74
C GLY A 59 -0.05 9.90 -5.03
N THR A 60 0.86 10.61 -5.68
CA THR A 60 0.66 11.17 -7.01
C THR A 60 1.05 10.14 -8.07
N VAL A 61 0.18 9.91 -9.05
CA VAL A 61 0.46 9.05 -10.20
C VAL A 61 1.52 9.71 -11.08
N LEU A 62 2.63 9.02 -11.32
CA LEU A 62 3.70 9.49 -12.20
C LEU A 62 3.62 8.86 -13.59
N GLU A 63 3.41 7.54 -13.64
CA GLU A 63 3.48 6.76 -14.86
C GLU A 63 2.40 5.68 -14.85
N VAL A 64 1.78 5.45 -16.00
CA VAL A 64 0.81 4.38 -16.23
C VAL A 64 1.34 3.47 -17.32
N ARG A 65 1.48 2.18 -17.02
CA ARG A 65 1.92 1.13 -17.94
C ARG A 65 0.77 0.14 -18.18
N PRO A 66 0.18 0.10 -19.39
CA PRO A 66 -0.98 -0.74 -19.67
C PRO A 66 -0.65 -2.21 -19.99
N GLU A 67 0.61 -2.65 -19.87
CA GLU A 67 1.04 -3.99 -20.26
C GLU A 67 0.71 -5.06 -19.19
N ARG A 68 0.06 -6.17 -19.60
CA ARG A 68 -0.30 -7.36 -18.79
C ARG A 68 -0.63 -7.05 -17.32
N GLY A 69 -1.79 -6.42 -17.12
CA GLY A 69 -2.25 -5.98 -15.81
C GLY A 69 -1.77 -4.56 -15.55
N THR A 70 -2.71 -3.60 -15.62
CA THR A 70 -2.38 -2.17 -15.58
C THR A 70 -1.55 -1.87 -14.34
N THR A 71 -0.34 -1.36 -14.57
CA THR A 71 0.63 -1.04 -13.53
C THR A 71 0.85 0.47 -13.48
N VAL A 72 0.91 1.02 -12.28
CA VAL A 72 1.04 2.45 -12.05
C VAL A 72 2.16 2.70 -11.08
N ARG A 73 3.03 3.66 -11.42
CA ARG A 73 4.07 4.15 -10.51
C ARG A 73 3.57 5.40 -9.81
N LEU A 74 3.62 5.39 -8.49
CA LEU A 74 3.17 6.46 -7.63
C LEU A 74 4.32 7.02 -6.80
N GLN A 75 4.13 8.25 -6.33
CA GLN A 75 5.05 8.93 -5.44
C GLN A 75 4.31 9.55 -4.26
N ASP A 76 4.78 9.28 -3.05
CA ASP A 76 4.48 10.09 -1.88
C ASP A 76 5.71 10.92 -1.46
N ASP A 77 5.61 11.65 -0.36
CA ASP A 77 6.67 12.56 0.09
C ASP A 77 7.95 11.82 0.57
N THR A 78 7.89 10.49 0.72
CA THR A 78 8.99 9.66 1.21
C THR A 78 9.61 8.76 0.14
N GLY A 79 8.93 8.56 -0.99
CA GLY A 79 9.49 7.76 -2.07
C GLY A 79 8.50 7.27 -3.11
N LEU A 80 9.03 6.41 -3.98
CA LEU A 80 8.31 5.78 -5.08
C LEU A 80 7.78 4.42 -4.66
N TYR A 81 6.66 4.03 -5.25
CA TYR A 81 6.11 2.68 -5.14
C TYR A 81 5.30 2.34 -6.39
N THR A 82 5.22 1.04 -6.69
CA THR A 82 4.53 0.52 -7.86
C THR A 82 3.29 -0.26 -7.45
N VAL A 83 2.20 -0.08 -8.20
CA VAL A 83 0.91 -0.75 -7.97
C VAL A 83 0.50 -1.48 -9.23
N SER A 84 0.28 -2.80 -9.14
CA SER A 84 -0.13 -3.65 -10.26
C SER A 84 -1.55 -4.23 -10.06
N GLY A 85 -2.13 -4.77 -11.13
CA GLY A 85 -3.43 -5.46 -11.10
C GLY A 85 -4.63 -4.52 -11.09
N LEU A 86 -4.49 -3.27 -11.55
CA LEU A 86 -5.56 -2.27 -11.54
C LEU A 86 -6.70 -2.57 -12.52
N ASP A 87 -6.45 -3.42 -13.52
CA ASP A 87 -7.45 -3.99 -14.42
C ASP A 87 -8.46 -4.91 -13.70
N THR A 88 -8.10 -5.44 -12.54
CA THR A 88 -8.96 -6.33 -11.72
C THR A 88 -9.75 -5.59 -10.62
N VAL A 89 -9.49 -4.29 -10.44
CA VAL A 89 -10.11 -3.48 -9.39
C VAL A 89 -11.39 -2.84 -9.92
N PRO A 90 -12.48 -2.76 -9.13
CA PRO A 90 -13.69 -2.04 -9.52
C PRO A 90 -13.37 -0.60 -9.94
N GLN A 91 -13.60 -0.31 -11.22
CA GLN A 91 -13.30 0.99 -11.80
C GLN A 91 -14.43 1.96 -11.47
N GLY A 92 -14.21 2.79 -10.44
CA GLY A 92 -15.03 3.98 -10.19
C GLY A 92 -14.66 5.09 -11.18
N THR A 93 -14.54 6.33 -10.70
CA THR A 93 -14.03 7.45 -11.50
C THR A 93 -12.63 7.13 -12.06
N PRO A 94 -12.30 7.51 -13.31
CA PRO A 94 -10.96 7.32 -13.87
C PRO A 94 -9.89 7.97 -12.98
N CYS A 95 -9.14 7.14 -12.26
CA CYS A 95 -8.12 7.58 -11.29
C CYS A 95 -6.68 7.29 -11.77
N VAL A 96 -6.53 6.55 -12.87
CA VAL A 96 -5.23 6.11 -13.42
C VAL A 96 -4.77 7.09 -14.49
N ILE A 97 -4.44 8.32 -14.08
CA ILE A 97 -3.98 9.39 -14.96
C ILE A 97 -2.76 10.07 -14.31
N PRO A 98 -1.64 10.27 -15.04
CA PRO A 98 -0.51 11.04 -14.54
C PRO A 98 -0.91 12.40 -13.95
N GLY A 99 -0.37 12.73 -12.78
CA GLY A 99 -0.67 13.94 -12.02
C GLY A 99 -1.83 13.83 -11.03
N LYS A 100 -2.68 12.80 -11.12
CA LYS A 100 -3.75 12.57 -10.14
C LYS A 100 -3.18 12.19 -8.78
N TYR A 101 -3.80 12.69 -7.71
CA TYR A 101 -3.54 12.24 -6.35
C TYR A 101 -4.59 11.22 -5.94
N VAL A 102 -4.14 10.05 -5.49
CA VAL A 102 -5.00 8.88 -5.33
C VAL A 102 -4.68 8.12 -4.04
N MET A 103 -5.68 7.42 -3.54
CA MET A 103 -5.52 6.41 -2.50
C MET A 103 -5.46 5.02 -3.14
N VAL A 104 -4.62 4.16 -2.58
CA VAL A 104 -4.51 2.74 -2.93
C VAL A 104 -4.59 1.91 -1.65
N MET A 105 -5.54 0.98 -1.61
CA MET A 105 -5.49 -0.18 -0.72
C MET A 105 -4.89 -1.33 -1.51
N GLY A 106 -3.81 -1.93 -1.00
CA GLY A 106 -3.06 -2.95 -1.73
C GLY A 106 -2.43 -4.01 -0.83
N ILE A 107 -2.22 -5.19 -1.40
CA ILE A 107 -1.50 -6.30 -0.77
C ILE A 107 -0.01 -6.16 -1.09
N VAL A 108 0.85 -6.18 -0.07
CA VAL A 108 2.30 -6.05 -0.26
C VAL A 108 2.83 -7.28 -1.02
N GLN A 109 3.60 -7.03 -2.09
CA GLN A 109 4.28 -8.06 -2.88
C GLN A 109 5.80 -8.00 -2.67
N SER A 110 6.35 -6.79 -2.55
CA SER A 110 7.75 -6.55 -2.21
C SER A 110 7.91 -5.19 -1.51
N CYS A 111 9.00 -5.04 -0.76
CA CYS A 111 9.32 -3.82 -0.02
C CYS A 111 10.52 -3.08 -0.63
N SER A 112 11.54 -3.81 -1.09
CA SER A 112 12.83 -3.25 -1.52
C SER A 112 13.24 -3.86 -2.87
N PRO A 113 13.90 -3.11 -3.78
CA PRO A 113 14.40 -1.73 -3.64
C PRO A 113 13.34 -0.63 -3.78
N GLU A 114 12.22 -0.95 -4.41
CA GLU A 114 11.01 -0.12 -4.51
C GLU A 114 9.82 -0.98 -4.06
N PRO A 115 8.92 -0.48 -3.19
CA PRO A 115 7.75 -1.23 -2.79
C PRO A 115 6.81 -1.54 -3.95
N VAL A 116 6.30 -2.76 -4.01
CA VAL A 116 5.32 -3.20 -5.01
C VAL A 116 4.08 -3.72 -4.31
N LEU A 117 2.93 -3.22 -4.74
CA LEU A 117 1.61 -3.61 -4.23
C LEU A 117 0.78 -4.24 -5.36
N ARG A 118 -0.03 -5.24 -5.00
CA ARG A 118 -1.18 -5.65 -5.82
C ARG A 118 -2.41 -4.88 -5.36
N ALA A 119 -3.05 -4.15 -6.27
CA ALA A 119 -4.20 -3.33 -5.94
C ALA A 119 -5.40 -4.17 -5.47
N VAL A 120 -6.07 -3.68 -4.43
CA VAL A 120 -7.40 -4.14 -4.00
C VAL A 120 -8.44 -3.06 -4.29
N LYS A 121 -8.09 -1.80 -4.02
CA LYS A 121 -8.93 -0.63 -4.30
C LYS A 121 -8.05 0.56 -4.64
N MET A 122 -8.51 1.37 -5.60
CA MET A 122 -7.90 2.65 -5.94
C MET A 122 -9.00 3.73 -6.01
N THR A 123 -8.70 4.96 -5.60
CA THR A 123 -9.70 6.04 -5.57
C THR A 123 -9.03 7.38 -5.83
N ASP A 124 -9.64 8.21 -6.69
CA ASP A 124 -9.20 9.59 -6.94
C ASP A 124 -9.50 10.48 -5.73
N LEU A 125 -8.48 11.17 -5.23
CA LEU A 125 -8.55 12.14 -4.14
C LEU A 125 -8.20 13.56 -4.59
N THR A 126 -8.00 13.78 -5.90
CA THR A 126 -7.51 15.04 -6.47
C THR A 126 -8.42 16.23 -6.20
N CYS A 127 -9.73 16.00 -6.03
CA CYS A 127 -10.70 17.07 -5.79
C CYS A 127 -10.49 17.82 -4.47
N ASN A 128 -9.83 17.21 -3.49
CA ASN A 128 -9.60 17.80 -2.19
C ASN A 128 -8.10 17.76 -1.81
N PRO A 129 -7.39 18.91 -1.89
CA PRO A 129 -5.96 18.97 -1.59
C PRO A 129 -5.62 18.69 -0.12
N LEU A 130 -6.61 18.71 0.79
CA LEU A 130 -6.40 18.37 2.19
C LEU A 130 -5.92 16.93 2.36
N HIS A 131 -6.34 15.99 1.50
CA HIS A 131 -5.89 14.61 1.58
C HIS A 131 -4.37 14.50 1.50
N LYS A 132 -3.77 15.18 0.52
CA LYS A 132 -2.31 15.19 0.37
C LYS A 132 -1.60 15.83 1.56
N ARG A 133 -2.12 16.96 2.05
CA ARG A 133 -1.51 17.69 3.18
C ARG A 133 -1.61 16.94 4.51
N MET A 134 -2.70 16.19 4.71
CA MET A 134 -2.95 15.47 5.96
C MET A 134 -2.33 14.06 5.97
N TRP A 135 -1.92 13.52 4.82
CA TRP A 135 -1.56 12.11 4.71
C TRP A 135 -0.43 11.69 5.67
N GLU A 136 0.66 12.45 5.74
CA GLU A 136 1.77 12.16 6.66
C GLU A 136 1.30 12.20 8.14
N LEU A 137 0.44 13.16 8.49
CA LEU A 137 -0.13 13.28 9.83
C LEU A 137 -1.05 12.10 10.16
N GLU A 138 -1.88 11.67 9.21
CA GLU A 138 -2.75 10.50 9.38
C GLU A 138 -1.95 9.21 9.57
N VAL A 139 -0.85 9.04 8.84
CA VAL A 139 0.06 7.90 9.01
C VAL A 139 0.68 7.97 10.40
N LYS A 140 1.29 9.11 10.76
CA LYS A 140 1.94 9.28 12.06
C LYS A 140 0.99 9.03 13.23
N ASP A 141 -0.22 9.60 13.15
CA ASP A 141 -1.24 9.44 14.18
C ASP A 141 -1.62 7.96 14.35
N LEU A 142 -1.91 7.24 13.26
CA LEU A 142 -2.23 5.82 13.32
C LEU A 142 -1.12 5.02 14.02
N HIS A 143 0.14 5.24 13.66
CA HIS A 143 1.28 4.49 14.21
C HIS A 143 1.52 4.75 15.70
N ASN A 144 0.96 5.82 16.28
CA ASN A 144 0.98 6.04 17.73
C ASN A 144 0.05 5.07 18.49
N TYR A 145 -0.97 4.53 17.82
CA TYR A 145 -2.00 3.68 18.41
C TYR A 145 -1.97 2.23 17.93
N VAL A 146 -1.14 1.89 16.94
CA VAL A 146 -0.88 0.49 16.61
C VAL A 146 -0.18 -0.15 17.82
N PRO A 147 -0.76 -1.20 18.43
CA PRO A 147 -0.16 -1.88 19.57
C PRO A 147 1.18 -2.51 19.19
#